data_AF-A0A956F196-F1
#
_entry.id   AF-A0A956F196-F1
#
_cell.length_a   1.000
_cell.length_b   1.000
_cell.length_c   1.000
_cell.angle_alpha   90.00
_cell.angle_beta   90.00
_cell.angle_gamma   90.00
#
_symmetry.space_group_name_H-M   'P 1'
#
loop_
_entity.id
_entity.type
_entity.pdbx_description
1 polymer ?
#
loop_
_entity_poly.entity_id
_entity_poly.type
_entity_poly.pdbx_seq_one_letter_code
_entity_poly.pdbx_strand_id
1 'polypeptide(L)'
;VVAYHLRDLARRPTVPAQIREVTLEGVTLHGLLKPFVKWDPKAELPADTTQWSELQRHVMLMEHAWEWFLDNLDTNCGQFALLGRSGFPVNIDWDRAFAQDGEGELSRFAKYKGTLPSARTFLYADYVEGRIDLRLGMLIEEARLIRKLPKHQVTQALSRYASVRFETLEERARFSSGALAKQVHAEQAFRRFARSLIAERKAFAKARRPESLGLGERIAIFRAGLWNRTQHAWHSISRGAPGKLGRSALKAVRGLRLGTPIQRRQPVGGFRESS
;
A
#
# COMPACT_ATOMS: atom_id res chain seq x y z
N VAL A 1 11.37 7.24 -7.46
CA VAL A 1 12.71 6.69 -7.80
C VAL A 1 13.36 5.93 -6.64
N VAL A 2 13.46 6.51 -5.44
CA VAL A 2 14.07 5.82 -4.26
C VAL A 2 13.39 4.50 -3.90
N ALA A 3 12.06 4.45 -3.86
CA ALA A 3 11.30 3.22 -3.59
C ALA A 3 11.57 2.12 -4.62
N TYR A 4 11.65 2.49 -5.90
CA TYR A 4 12.02 1.57 -6.98
C TYR A 4 13.42 1.00 -6.74
N HIS A 5 14.42 1.86 -6.52
CA HIS A 5 15.79 1.44 -6.31
C HIS A 5 15.91 0.51 -5.10
N LEU A 6 15.33 0.86 -3.95
CA LEU A 6 15.39 0.03 -2.74
C LEU A 6 14.72 -1.35 -2.92
N ARG A 7 13.62 -1.43 -3.69
CA ARG A 7 12.96 -2.70 -4.02
C ARG A 7 13.77 -3.52 -5.02
N ASP A 8 14.37 -2.87 -6.01
CA ASP A 8 15.26 -3.49 -7.00
C ASP A 8 16.48 -4.13 -6.33
N LEU A 9 17.07 -3.47 -5.33
CA LEU A 9 18.14 -4.04 -4.50
C LEU A 9 17.76 -5.34 -3.80
N ALA A 10 16.47 -5.52 -3.47
CA ALA A 10 15.95 -6.77 -2.91
C ALA A 10 15.37 -7.71 -3.97
N ARG A 11 15.51 -7.40 -5.26
CA ARG A 11 14.93 -8.13 -6.39
C ARG A 11 13.41 -8.28 -6.26
N ARG A 12 12.73 -7.23 -5.78
CA ARG A 12 11.28 -7.22 -5.58
C ARG A 12 10.55 -6.65 -6.78
N PRO A 13 9.45 -7.30 -7.23
CA PRO A 13 8.62 -6.75 -8.30
C PRO A 13 8.15 -5.34 -7.93
N THR A 14 8.26 -4.43 -8.88
CA THR A 14 7.80 -3.06 -8.77
C THR A 14 7.44 -2.57 -10.16
N VAL A 15 6.42 -1.72 -10.27
CA VAL A 15 6.08 -1.07 -11.54
C VAL A 15 6.99 0.15 -11.68
N PRO A 16 7.98 0.13 -12.60
CA PRO A 16 8.87 1.28 -12.76
C PRO A 16 8.07 2.47 -13.31
N ALA A 17 8.20 3.62 -12.66
CA ALA A 17 7.98 4.90 -13.33
C ALA A 17 9.23 5.19 -14.16
N GLN A 18 9.07 5.36 -15.47
CA GLN A 18 10.17 5.68 -16.38
C GLN A 18 10.23 7.18 -16.60
N ILE A 19 11.43 7.76 -16.59
CA ILE A 19 11.60 9.13 -17.08
C ILE A 19 11.35 9.08 -18.58
N ARG A 20 10.36 9.82 -19.04
CA ARG A 20 10.01 9.94 -20.45
C ARG A 20 9.94 11.41 -20.80
N GLU A 21 10.39 11.68 -22.01
CA GLU A 21 10.09 12.93 -22.70
C GLU A 21 8.74 12.75 -23.38
N VAL A 22 7.82 13.68 -23.12
CA VAL A 22 6.49 13.70 -23.75
C VAL A 22 6.25 15.09 -24.30
N THR A 23 6.02 15.19 -25.60
CA THR A 23 5.60 16.44 -26.24
C THR A 23 4.07 16.52 -26.23
N LEU A 24 3.53 17.49 -25.50
CA LEU A 24 2.09 17.78 -25.45
C LEU A 24 1.88 19.19 -25.99
N GLU A 25 1.05 19.32 -27.04
CA GLU A 25 0.67 20.62 -27.63
C GLU A 25 1.87 21.52 -27.99
N GLY A 26 2.97 20.91 -28.46
CA GLY A 26 4.20 21.62 -28.83
C GLY A 26 5.14 21.95 -27.67
N VAL A 27 4.79 21.58 -26.44
CA VAL A 27 5.66 21.71 -25.25
C VAL A 27 6.27 20.36 -24.91
N THR A 28 7.60 20.31 -24.87
CA THR A 28 8.33 19.13 -24.40
C THR A 28 8.41 19.13 -22.89
N LEU A 29 7.84 18.10 -22.27
CA LEU A 29 7.88 17.87 -20.83
C LEU A 29 8.76 16.65 -20.53
N HIS A 30 9.67 16.80 -19.59
CA HIS A 30 10.42 15.68 -19.02
C HIS A 30 9.78 15.30 -17.69
N GLY A 31 9.32 14.06 -17.56
CA GLY A 31 8.61 13.64 -16.37
C GLY A 31 8.65 12.13 -16.13
N LEU A 32 8.18 11.72 -14.95
CA LEU A 32 7.99 10.32 -14.63
C LEU A 32 6.67 9.83 -15.22
N LEU A 33 6.74 8.96 -16.21
CA LEU A 33 5.60 8.26 -16.76
C LEU A 33 5.50 6.87 -16.12
N LYS A 34 4.42 6.63 -15.37
CA LYS A 34 4.02 5.25 -15.02
C LYS A 34 3.37 4.62 -16.27
N PRO A 35 3.60 3.33 -16.58
CA PRO A 35 2.90 2.67 -17.67
C PRO A 35 1.39 2.84 -17.48
N PHE A 36 0.71 3.30 -18.52
CA PHE A 36 -0.74 3.48 -18.50
C PHE A 36 -1.40 2.09 -18.50
N VAL A 37 -1.86 1.66 -17.33
CA VAL A 37 -2.67 0.44 -17.20
C VAL A 37 -4.13 0.84 -17.34
N LYS A 38 -4.82 0.30 -18.35
CA LYS A 38 -6.27 0.50 -18.51
C LYS A 38 -6.94 0.03 -17.23
N TRP A 39 -7.60 0.96 -16.54
CA TRP A 39 -8.27 0.67 -15.30
C TRP A 39 -9.44 -0.30 -15.53
N ASP A 40 -9.34 -1.50 -14.96
CA ASP A 40 -10.42 -2.47 -14.89
C ASP A 40 -10.84 -2.63 -13.42
N PRO A 41 -12.01 -2.14 -13.01
CA PRO A 41 -12.49 -2.28 -11.63
C PRO A 41 -12.76 -3.73 -11.22
N LYS A 42 -12.76 -4.70 -12.14
CA LYS A 42 -12.82 -6.13 -11.84
C LYS A 42 -11.42 -6.74 -11.60
N ALA A 43 -10.36 -6.00 -11.87
CA ALA A 43 -8.97 -6.40 -11.65
C ALA A 43 -8.36 -5.78 -10.37
N GLU A 44 -9.20 -5.46 -9.38
CA GLU A 44 -8.78 -4.98 -8.05
C GLU A 44 -8.99 -6.07 -6.99
N LEU A 45 -8.32 -5.94 -5.84
CA LEU A 45 -8.58 -6.83 -4.71
C LEU A 45 -10.02 -6.63 -4.20
N PRO A 46 -10.76 -7.72 -3.93
CA PRO A 46 -12.06 -7.62 -3.28
C PRO A 46 -11.98 -6.81 -1.99
N ALA A 47 -13.07 -6.13 -1.66
CA ALA A 47 -13.12 -5.37 -0.43
C ALA A 47 -13.10 -6.33 0.79
N ASP A 48 -13.83 -7.44 0.70
CA ASP A 48 -13.89 -8.49 1.72
C ASP A 48 -12.65 -9.39 1.63
N THR A 49 -11.82 -9.32 2.66
CA THR A 49 -10.55 -10.03 2.80
C THR A 49 -10.71 -11.54 2.97
N THR A 50 -11.90 -12.02 3.35
CA THR A 50 -12.21 -13.46 3.37
C THR A 50 -12.31 -14.06 1.97
N GLN A 51 -12.63 -13.24 0.96
CA GLN A 51 -12.71 -13.64 -0.45
C GLN A 51 -11.35 -13.67 -1.14
N TRP A 52 -10.29 -13.21 -0.47
CA TRP A 52 -8.95 -13.21 -1.05
C TRP A 52 -8.39 -14.62 -1.10
N SER A 53 -7.72 -14.95 -2.21
CA SER A 53 -6.95 -16.19 -2.33
C SER A 53 -5.76 -16.19 -1.35
N GLU A 54 -5.23 -17.38 -1.06
CA GLU A 54 -4.01 -17.51 -0.25
C GLU A 54 -2.87 -16.70 -0.84
N LEU A 55 -2.68 -16.74 -2.17
CA LEU A 55 -1.68 -15.95 -2.89
C LEU A 55 -1.86 -14.44 -2.64
N GLN A 56 -3.08 -13.93 -2.73
CA GLN A 56 -3.34 -12.49 -2.52
C GLN A 56 -3.01 -12.07 -1.09
N ARG A 57 -3.41 -12.86 -0.09
CA ARG A 57 -3.08 -12.60 1.32
C ARG A 57 -1.56 -12.64 1.54
N HIS A 58 -0.87 -13.58 0.90
CA HIS A 58 0.58 -13.70 0.98
C HIS A 58 1.30 -12.48 0.43
N VAL A 59 0.90 -12.02 -0.76
CA VAL A 59 1.50 -10.81 -1.33
C VAL A 59 1.21 -9.59 -0.46
N MET A 60 0.00 -9.45 0.11
CA MET A 60 -0.27 -8.34 1.03
C MET A 60 0.58 -8.36 2.30
N LEU A 61 0.88 -9.55 2.84
CA LEU A 61 1.83 -9.69 3.96
C LEU A 61 3.24 -9.25 3.55
N MET A 62 3.66 -9.61 2.35
CA MET A 62 4.98 -9.22 1.84
C MET A 62 5.05 -7.70 1.62
N GLU A 63 4.02 -7.12 1.02
CA GLU A 63 3.95 -5.69 0.73
C GLU A 63 3.94 -4.84 1.99
N HIS A 64 3.31 -5.28 3.08
CA HIS A 64 3.35 -4.54 4.35
C HIS A 64 4.77 -4.27 4.85
N ALA A 65 5.69 -5.23 4.72
CA ALA A 65 7.09 -5.02 5.12
C ALA A 65 7.72 -3.84 4.37
N TRP A 66 7.42 -3.75 3.07
CA TRP A 66 7.90 -2.70 2.19
C TRP A 66 7.18 -1.37 2.39
N GLU A 67 5.86 -1.38 2.58
CA GLU A 67 5.08 -0.19 2.92
C GLU A 67 5.57 0.45 4.22
N TRP A 68 5.90 -0.35 5.23
CA TRP A 68 6.44 0.17 6.49
C TRP A 68 7.86 0.73 6.29
N PHE A 69 8.74 -0.02 5.62
CA PHE A 69 10.11 0.43 5.40
C PHE A 69 10.20 1.70 4.56
N LEU A 70 9.40 1.77 3.50
CA LEU A 70 9.28 2.92 2.60
C LEU A 70 8.29 3.96 3.10
N ASP A 71 7.66 3.77 4.25
CA ASP A 71 6.73 4.72 4.85
C ASP A 71 5.61 5.16 3.90
N ASN A 72 5.06 4.19 3.17
CA ASN A 72 3.96 4.31 2.22
C ASN A 72 2.71 3.60 2.79
N LEU A 73 2.18 4.15 3.88
CA LEU A 73 1.13 3.50 4.70
C LEU A 73 -0.30 3.81 4.22
N ASP A 74 -0.47 4.30 2.99
CA ASP A 74 -1.74 4.73 2.38
C ASP A 74 -2.30 3.74 1.35
N THR A 75 -2.06 2.43 1.54
CA THR A 75 -2.44 1.42 0.55
C THR A 75 -3.82 0.83 0.83
N ASN A 76 -4.73 0.96 -0.13
CA ASN A 76 -6.08 0.42 -0.15
C ASN A 76 -6.24 -0.59 -1.31
N CYS A 77 -7.35 -1.34 -1.32
CA CYS A 77 -7.56 -2.43 -2.28
C CYS A 77 -7.51 -1.99 -3.76
N GLY A 78 -7.82 -0.73 -4.06
CA GLY A 78 -7.81 -0.17 -5.41
C GLY A 78 -6.43 0.28 -5.90
N GLN A 79 -5.41 0.25 -5.05
CA GLN A 79 -4.01 0.51 -5.42
C GLN A 79 -3.25 -0.78 -5.78
N PHE A 80 -3.98 -1.87 -6.02
CA PHE A 80 -3.45 -3.13 -6.51
C PHE A 80 -4.12 -3.53 -7.82
N ALA A 81 -3.31 -3.87 -8.82
CA ALA A 81 -3.78 -4.51 -10.04
C ALA A 81 -3.57 -6.03 -9.95
N LEU A 82 -4.57 -6.81 -10.32
CA LEU A 82 -4.50 -8.27 -10.38
C LEU A 82 -4.00 -8.72 -11.76
N LEU A 83 -2.88 -9.44 -11.80
CA LEU A 83 -2.24 -9.92 -13.03
C LEU A 83 -2.39 -11.42 -13.22
N GLY A 84 -2.63 -11.82 -14.47
CA GLY A 84 -2.71 -13.21 -14.90
C GLY A 84 -3.94 -13.96 -14.34
N ARG A 85 -4.09 -15.22 -14.74
CA ARG A 85 -5.22 -16.07 -14.34
C ARG A 85 -5.27 -16.33 -12.82
N SER A 86 -4.12 -16.30 -12.17
CA SER A 86 -3.99 -16.51 -10.72
C SER A 86 -4.32 -15.26 -9.89
N GLY A 87 -4.55 -14.11 -10.54
CA GLY A 87 -4.88 -12.85 -9.86
C GLY A 87 -3.77 -12.36 -8.93
N PHE A 88 -2.53 -12.36 -9.41
CA PHE A 88 -1.36 -11.92 -8.65
C PHE A 88 -1.42 -10.39 -8.42
N PRO A 89 -1.55 -9.91 -7.18
CA PRO A 89 -1.68 -8.47 -6.93
C PRO A 89 -0.33 -7.77 -7.05
N VAL A 90 -0.30 -6.64 -7.75
CA VAL A 90 0.87 -5.76 -7.86
C VAL A 90 0.48 -4.38 -7.36
N ASN A 91 1.22 -3.86 -6.37
CA ASN A 91 1.01 -2.49 -5.90
C ASN A 91 1.46 -1.50 -6.98
N ILE A 92 0.55 -0.63 -7.41
CA ILE A 92 0.77 0.36 -8.48
C ILE A 92 1.08 1.77 -7.94
N ASP A 93 1.05 1.97 -6.61
CA ASP A 93 1.10 3.28 -5.98
C ASP A 93 2.22 3.44 -4.95
N TRP A 94 3.44 3.65 -5.45
CA TRP A 94 4.67 3.90 -4.66
C TRP A 94 5.18 5.34 -4.73
N ASP A 95 4.41 6.25 -5.32
CA ASP A 95 4.81 7.66 -5.42
C ASP A 95 4.83 8.39 -4.07
N ARG A 96 4.13 7.85 -3.06
CA ARG A 96 4.08 8.35 -1.67
C ARG A 96 5.10 7.70 -0.73
N ALA A 97 6.15 7.09 -1.25
CA ALA A 97 7.24 6.62 -0.38
C ALA A 97 7.84 7.78 0.43
N PHE A 98 8.03 7.56 1.73
CA PHE A 98 8.53 8.52 2.72
C PHE A 98 7.62 9.73 2.95
N ALA A 99 6.31 9.54 2.82
CA ALA A 99 5.34 10.60 3.03
C ALA A 99 5.18 11.05 4.49
N GLN A 100 5.70 10.27 5.47
CA GLN A 100 5.81 10.65 6.88
C GLN A 100 7.29 10.80 7.27
N ASP A 101 8.14 11.16 6.29
CA ASP A 101 9.57 11.40 6.47
C ASP A 101 10.30 10.24 7.19
N GLY A 102 9.83 9.01 6.95
CA GLY A 102 10.44 7.78 7.49
C GLY A 102 9.99 7.42 8.90
N GLU A 103 9.13 8.22 9.54
CA GLU A 103 8.75 8.05 10.95
C GLU A 103 7.52 7.14 11.16
N GLY A 104 6.98 6.55 10.09
CA GLY A 104 5.79 5.70 10.17
C GLY A 104 5.89 4.52 11.16
N GLU A 105 4.89 4.42 12.03
CA GLU A 105 4.77 3.39 13.06
C GLU A 105 4.37 2.03 12.46
N LEU A 106 4.97 0.94 12.98
CA LEU A 106 4.53 -0.41 12.66
C LEU A 106 3.28 -0.76 13.45
N SER A 107 2.12 -0.54 12.85
CA SER A 107 0.82 -0.88 13.46
C SER A 107 -0.13 -1.53 12.45
N ARG A 108 -1.01 -2.40 12.95
CA ARG A 108 -2.13 -2.93 12.16
C ARG A 108 -3.18 -1.86 11.86
N PHE A 109 -3.16 -0.76 12.63
CA PHE A 109 -4.04 0.40 12.49
C PHE A 109 -3.35 1.60 11.86
N ALA A 110 -2.15 1.42 11.31
CA ALA A 110 -1.45 2.50 10.66
C ALA A 110 -2.33 3.06 9.52
N LYS A 111 -2.47 4.38 9.51
CA LYS A 111 -3.19 5.15 8.51
C LYS A 111 -2.29 6.25 7.99
N TYR A 112 -2.44 6.57 6.72
CA TYR A 112 -2.02 7.86 6.20
C TYR A 112 -3.15 8.87 6.40
N LYS A 113 -2.85 10.05 6.96
CA LYS A 113 -3.75 11.21 7.13
C LYS A 113 -5.13 10.91 7.76
N GLY A 114 -5.24 9.87 8.60
CA GLY A 114 -6.40 9.57 9.44
C GLY A 114 -7.70 9.15 8.74
N THR A 115 -7.81 9.28 7.42
CA THR A 115 -9.11 9.31 6.72
C THR A 115 -9.59 7.95 6.22
N LEU A 116 -8.72 6.97 5.94
CA LEU A 116 -9.13 5.60 5.57
C LEU A 116 -8.17 4.54 6.14
N PRO A 117 -8.68 3.41 6.67
CA PRO A 117 -7.85 2.26 7.04
C PRO A 117 -7.24 1.59 5.80
N SER A 118 -5.98 1.16 5.90
CA SER A 118 -5.30 0.41 4.84
C SER A 118 -5.96 -0.96 4.62
N ALA A 119 -5.78 -1.53 3.42
CA ALA A 119 -6.35 -2.84 3.07
C ALA A 119 -5.93 -3.93 4.08
N ARG A 120 -4.68 -3.85 4.54
CA ARG A 120 -4.10 -4.76 5.54
C ARG A 120 -4.71 -4.63 6.94
N THR A 121 -5.27 -3.48 7.32
CA THR A 121 -5.97 -3.36 8.62
C THR A 121 -7.12 -4.37 8.70
N PHE A 122 -7.85 -4.56 7.61
CA PHE A 122 -8.95 -5.53 7.53
C PHE A 122 -8.43 -6.95 7.49
N LEU A 123 -7.35 -7.21 6.73
CA LEU A 123 -6.68 -8.51 6.70
C LEU A 123 -6.28 -8.97 8.11
N TYR A 124 -5.69 -8.09 8.92
CA TYR A 124 -5.31 -8.43 10.29
C TYR A 124 -6.49 -8.60 11.24
N ALA A 125 -7.57 -7.84 11.04
CA ALA A 125 -8.80 -8.01 11.82
C ALA A 125 -9.43 -9.39 11.58
N ASP A 126 -9.58 -9.77 10.30
CA ASP A 126 -10.06 -11.11 9.91
C ASP A 126 -9.21 -12.24 10.49
N TYR A 127 -7.88 -12.06 10.49
CA TYR A 127 -6.97 -13.01 11.08
C TYR A 127 -7.14 -13.14 12.60
N VAL A 128 -7.27 -12.01 13.31
CA VAL A 128 -7.47 -11.98 14.77
C VAL A 128 -8.80 -12.64 15.15
N GLU A 129 -9.83 -12.44 14.35
CA GLU A 129 -11.16 -13.04 14.57
C GLU A 129 -11.23 -14.54 14.22
N GLY A 130 -10.18 -15.08 13.61
CA GLY A 130 -10.13 -16.46 13.14
C GLY A 130 -10.95 -16.72 11.86
N ARG A 131 -11.30 -15.67 11.10
CA ARG A 131 -12.01 -15.79 9.82
C ARG A 131 -11.09 -16.24 8.68
N ILE A 132 -9.80 -15.95 8.80
CA ILE A 132 -8.76 -16.36 7.85
C ILE A 132 -7.49 -16.81 8.58
N ASP A 133 -6.64 -17.56 7.88
CA ASP A 133 -5.28 -17.85 8.32
C ASP A 133 -4.26 -17.02 7.53
N LEU A 134 -3.20 -16.63 8.23
CA LEU A 134 -2.09 -15.86 7.67
C LEU A 134 -0.76 -16.55 7.98
N ARG A 135 0.04 -16.77 6.95
CA ARG A 135 1.43 -17.23 7.08
C ARG A 135 2.33 -16.06 7.49
N LEU A 136 2.23 -15.63 8.75
CA LEU A 136 2.99 -14.49 9.29
C LEU A 136 4.52 -14.63 9.16
N GLY A 137 5.02 -15.86 8.96
CA GLY A 137 6.43 -16.13 8.65
C GLY A 137 6.95 -15.38 7.42
N MET A 138 6.14 -15.23 6.36
CA MET A 138 6.58 -14.52 5.15
C MET A 138 6.84 -13.04 5.39
N LEU A 139 6.06 -12.41 6.26
CA LEU A 139 6.29 -11.02 6.65
C LEU A 139 7.62 -10.85 7.40
N ILE A 140 8.04 -11.86 8.18
CA ILE A 140 9.37 -11.87 8.83
C ILE A 140 10.48 -12.10 7.80
N GLU A 141 10.25 -12.95 6.80
CA GLU A 141 11.19 -13.19 5.71
C GLU A 141 11.43 -11.94 4.88
N GLU A 142 10.39 -11.18 4.54
CA GLU A 142 10.55 -9.88 3.87
C GLU A 142 11.31 -8.88 4.72
N ALA A 143 10.97 -8.78 6.01
CA ALA A 143 11.69 -7.89 6.93
C ALA A 143 13.18 -8.25 7.04
N ARG A 144 13.52 -9.54 6.94
CA ARG A 144 14.91 -10.00 6.89
C ARG A 144 15.61 -9.56 5.61
N LEU A 145 14.93 -9.55 4.46
CA LEU A 145 15.49 -9.06 3.21
C LEU A 145 15.77 -7.57 3.27
N ILE A 146 14.83 -6.77 3.79
CA ILE A 146 15.02 -5.34 4.05
C ILE A 146 16.26 -5.12 4.94
N ARG A 147 16.36 -5.86 6.05
CA ARG A 147 17.52 -5.80 6.96
C ARG A 147 18.85 -6.12 6.26
N LYS A 148 18.83 -7.04 5.28
CA LYS A 148 20.01 -7.50 4.55
C LYS A 148 20.38 -6.63 3.35
N LEU A 149 19.60 -5.60 3.02
CA LEU A 149 19.95 -4.68 1.93
C LEU A 149 21.35 -4.06 2.16
N PRO A 150 22.19 -3.91 1.11
CA PRO A 150 23.52 -3.33 1.26
C PRO A 150 23.46 -1.91 1.81
N LYS A 151 23.96 -1.70 3.04
CA LYS A 151 23.87 -0.40 3.74
C LYS A 151 24.37 0.78 2.91
N HIS A 152 25.50 0.63 2.22
CA HIS A 152 26.06 1.70 1.39
C HIS A 152 25.09 2.16 0.26
N GLN A 153 24.40 1.22 -0.39
CA GLN A 153 23.45 1.53 -1.47
C GLN A 153 22.17 2.12 -0.91
N VAL A 154 21.69 1.62 0.24
CA VAL A 154 20.56 2.20 0.96
C VAL A 154 20.89 3.64 1.35
N THR A 155 22.04 3.90 1.97
CA THR A 155 22.50 5.24 2.32
C THR A 155 22.56 6.14 1.09
N GLN A 156 23.17 5.70 -0.01
CA GLN A 156 23.26 6.48 -1.23
C GLN A 156 21.86 6.85 -1.79
N ALA A 157 20.93 5.90 -1.79
CA ALA A 157 19.58 6.11 -2.27
C ALA A 157 18.80 7.10 -1.38
N LEU A 158 18.92 6.96 -0.05
CA LEU A 158 18.30 7.85 0.92
C LEU A 158 18.90 9.26 0.85
N SER A 159 20.22 9.40 0.73
CA SER A 159 20.89 10.70 0.61
C SER A 159 20.46 11.45 -0.64
N ARG A 160 20.32 10.77 -1.79
CA ARG A 160 19.79 11.38 -3.03
C ARG A 160 18.34 11.84 -2.89
N TYR A 161 17.51 11.08 -2.18
CA TYR A 161 16.14 11.52 -1.89
C TYR A 161 16.14 12.73 -0.94
N ALA A 162 16.90 12.64 0.15
CA ALA A 162 16.95 13.66 1.18
C ALA A 162 17.46 15.00 0.65
N SER A 163 18.44 15.00 -0.26
CA SER A 163 18.98 16.22 -0.85
C SER A 163 17.97 17.01 -1.69
N VAL A 164 16.93 16.34 -2.19
CA VAL A 164 15.84 16.96 -2.97
C VAL A 164 14.65 17.31 -2.06
N ARG A 165 14.33 16.46 -1.08
CA ARG A 165 13.15 16.59 -0.23
C ARG A 165 13.28 17.62 0.89
N PHE A 166 14.49 17.77 1.45
CA PHE A 166 14.75 18.59 2.64
C PHE A 166 15.76 19.70 2.35
N GLU A 167 15.51 20.88 2.91
CA GLU A 167 16.33 22.07 2.69
C GLU A 167 17.59 22.02 3.56
N THR A 168 17.45 21.61 4.83
CA THR A 168 18.54 21.68 5.81
C THR A 168 19.34 20.38 5.90
N LEU A 169 20.62 20.47 6.29
CA LEU A 169 21.46 19.29 6.53
C LEU A 169 20.97 18.45 7.73
N GLU A 170 20.40 19.11 8.74
CA GLU A 170 19.87 18.45 9.94
C GLU A 170 18.69 17.54 9.61
N GLU A 171 17.71 18.04 8.85
CA GLU A 171 16.55 17.23 8.40
C GLU A 171 16.98 16.05 7.55
N ARG A 172 17.94 16.25 6.63
CA ARG A 172 18.50 15.17 5.81
C ARG A 172 19.16 14.09 6.66
N ALA A 173 19.91 14.48 7.68
CA ALA A 173 20.58 13.58 8.60
C ALA A 173 19.56 12.82 9.48
N ARG A 174 18.54 13.50 10.00
CA ARG A 174 17.45 12.90 10.78
C ARG A 174 16.68 11.86 9.97
N PHE A 175 16.23 12.23 8.76
CA PHE A 175 15.55 11.32 7.84
C PHE A 175 16.38 10.07 7.54
N SER A 176 17.64 10.27 7.11
CA SER A 176 18.52 9.16 6.71
C SER A 176 18.80 8.23 7.89
N SER A 177 19.06 8.80 9.08
CA SER A 177 19.31 8.02 10.30
C SER A 177 18.07 7.23 10.73
N GLY A 178 16.88 7.83 10.66
CA GLY A 178 15.62 7.16 10.97
C GLY A 178 15.32 6.00 10.02
N ALA A 179 15.46 6.20 8.72
CA ALA A 179 15.26 5.15 7.72
C ALA A 179 16.28 4.00 7.85
N LEU A 180 17.56 4.31 8.14
CA LEU A 180 18.59 3.30 8.39
C LEU A 180 18.33 2.53 9.70
N ALA A 181 17.87 3.21 10.75
CA ALA A 181 17.47 2.54 12.00
C ALA A 181 16.30 1.57 11.74
N LYS A 182 15.28 1.98 10.95
CA LYS A 182 14.19 1.09 10.53
C LYS A 182 14.71 -0.13 9.76
N GLN A 183 15.65 0.06 8.84
CA GLN A 183 16.28 -1.05 8.13
C GLN A 183 16.92 -2.06 9.10
N VAL A 184 17.75 -1.58 10.03
CA VAL A 184 18.48 -2.41 11.00
C VAL A 184 17.52 -3.20 11.89
N HIS A 185 16.45 -2.56 12.36
CA HIS A 185 15.50 -3.15 13.30
C HIS A 185 14.30 -3.84 12.64
N ALA A 186 14.22 -3.89 11.30
CA ALA A 186 13.07 -4.41 10.55
C ALA A 186 12.65 -5.81 11.01
N GLU A 187 13.57 -6.78 11.01
CA GLU A 187 13.27 -8.17 11.38
C GLU A 187 12.73 -8.27 12.82
N GLN A 188 13.31 -7.54 13.76
CA GLN A 188 12.88 -7.58 15.16
C GLN A 188 11.52 -6.90 15.36
N ALA A 189 11.27 -5.78 14.67
CA ALA A 189 10.00 -5.07 14.70
C ALA A 189 8.87 -5.97 14.19
N PHE A 190 9.06 -6.63 13.04
CA PHE A 190 8.07 -7.53 12.48
C PHE A 190 7.87 -8.81 13.27
N ARG A 191 8.91 -9.34 13.95
CA ARG A 191 8.74 -10.44 14.93
C ARG A 191 7.90 -10.02 16.13
N ARG A 192 8.07 -8.80 16.64
CA ARG A 192 7.21 -8.27 17.73
C ARG A 192 5.78 -8.11 17.25
N PHE A 193 5.57 -7.54 16.07
CA PHE A 193 4.26 -7.37 15.45
C PHE A 193 3.54 -8.71 15.18
N ALA A 194 4.22 -9.71 14.62
CA ALA A 194 3.62 -11.02 14.40
C ALA A 194 3.21 -11.69 15.72
N ARG A 195 4.06 -11.59 16.76
CA ARG A 195 3.73 -12.11 18.10
C ARG A 195 2.54 -11.39 18.72
N SER A 196 2.42 -10.07 18.57
CA SER A 196 1.28 -9.33 19.09
C SER A 196 -0.03 -9.75 18.40
N LEU A 197 -0.03 -9.94 17.08
CA LEU A 197 -1.19 -10.46 16.35
C LEU A 197 -1.60 -11.88 16.79
N ILE A 198 -0.63 -12.77 17.02
CA ILE A 198 -0.90 -14.13 17.52
C ILE A 198 -1.50 -14.08 18.94
N ALA A 199 -0.94 -13.25 19.81
CA ALA A 199 -1.46 -13.06 21.17
C ALA A 199 -2.88 -12.50 21.14
N GLU A 200 -3.14 -11.51 20.28
CA GLU A 200 -4.46 -10.91 20.10
C GLU A 200 -5.48 -11.94 19.60
N ARG A 201 -5.14 -12.77 18.60
CA ARG A 201 -6.00 -13.86 18.12
C ARG A 201 -6.34 -14.86 19.24
N LYS A 202 -5.35 -15.25 20.05
CA LYS A 202 -5.58 -16.16 21.19
C LYS A 202 -6.50 -15.54 22.25
N ALA A 203 -6.28 -14.26 22.59
CA ALA A 203 -7.13 -13.54 23.52
C ALA A 203 -8.56 -13.42 23.00
N PHE A 204 -8.74 -13.12 21.71
CA PHE A 204 -10.06 -13.05 21.08
C PHE A 204 -10.76 -14.42 21.04
N ALA A 205 -10.05 -15.50 20.77
CA ALA A 205 -10.59 -16.86 20.82
C ALA A 205 -11.02 -17.27 22.24
N LYS A 206 -10.21 -16.93 23.26
CA LYS A 206 -10.55 -17.12 24.67
C LYS A 206 -11.77 -16.29 25.06
N ALA A 207 -11.89 -15.07 24.54
CA ALA A 207 -12.98 -14.16 24.85
C ALA A 207 -14.36 -14.63 24.38
N ARG A 208 -14.40 -15.38 23.29
CA ARG A 208 -15.61 -16.06 22.83
C ARG A 208 -16.10 -17.15 23.80
N ARG A 209 -15.29 -17.51 24.81
CA ARG A 209 -15.65 -18.40 25.92
C ARG A 209 -15.83 -17.54 27.19
N PRO A 210 -17.06 -17.11 27.52
CA PRO A 210 -17.33 -16.01 28.46
C PRO A 210 -16.84 -16.21 29.89
N GLU A 211 -16.47 -17.43 30.28
CA GLU A 211 -16.24 -17.82 31.67
C GLU A 211 -14.84 -17.48 32.24
N SER A 212 -13.91 -16.89 31.47
CA SER A 212 -12.48 -16.79 31.89
C SER A 212 -11.75 -15.45 31.68
N LEU A 213 -12.46 -14.34 31.45
CA LEU A 213 -11.83 -13.06 31.10
C LEU A 213 -11.61 -12.11 32.28
N GLY A 214 -10.35 -11.67 32.46
CA GLY A 214 -9.98 -10.57 33.37
C GLY A 214 -10.32 -9.17 32.81
N LEU A 215 -10.35 -8.14 33.67
CA LEU A 215 -10.80 -6.78 33.33
C LEU A 215 -10.00 -6.13 32.17
N GLY A 216 -8.67 -6.30 32.15
CA GLY A 216 -7.81 -5.76 31.09
C GLY A 216 -8.06 -6.41 29.72
N GLU A 217 -8.31 -7.72 29.69
CA GLU A 217 -8.67 -8.45 28.46
C GLU A 217 -10.03 -7.96 27.95
N ARG A 218 -11.01 -7.76 28.85
CA ARG A 218 -12.33 -7.20 28.49
C ARG A 218 -12.24 -5.81 27.86
N ILE A 219 -11.36 -4.94 28.35
CA ILE A 219 -11.15 -3.60 27.77
C ILE A 219 -10.52 -3.69 26.37
N ALA A 220 -9.54 -4.58 26.17
CA ALA A 220 -8.94 -4.80 24.85
C ALA A 220 -9.96 -5.35 23.84
N ILE A 221 -10.80 -6.31 24.26
CA ILE A 221 -11.90 -6.87 23.46
C ILE A 221 -12.96 -5.81 23.20
N PHE A 222 -13.29 -4.97 24.18
CA PHE A 222 -14.25 -3.88 24.00
C PHE A 222 -13.73 -2.84 23.02
N ARG A 223 -12.45 -2.45 23.11
CA ARG A 223 -11.81 -1.55 22.14
C ARG A 223 -11.76 -2.17 20.75
N ALA A 224 -11.40 -3.45 20.63
CA ALA A 224 -11.41 -4.18 19.37
C ALA A 224 -12.83 -4.33 18.80
N GLY A 225 -13.83 -4.57 19.65
CA GLY A 225 -15.24 -4.70 19.29
C GLY A 225 -15.89 -3.37 18.90
N LEU A 226 -15.58 -2.28 19.62
CA LEU A 226 -16.02 -0.92 19.29
C LEU A 226 -15.37 -0.47 17.98
N TRP A 227 -14.08 -0.78 17.80
CA TRP A 227 -13.37 -0.60 16.54
C TRP A 227 -13.99 -1.42 15.42
N ASN A 228 -14.33 -2.69 15.63
CA ASN A 228 -15.01 -3.52 14.63
C ASN A 228 -16.39 -2.98 14.26
N ARG A 229 -17.16 -2.44 15.21
CA ARG A 229 -18.44 -1.78 14.93
C ARG A 229 -18.23 -0.49 14.12
N THR A 230 -17.23 0.31 14.46
CA THR A 230 -16.86 1.46 13.65
C THR A 230 -16.36 1.03 12.29
N GLN A 231 -15.57 -0.04 12.16
CA GLN A 231 -15.12 -0.58 10.88
C GLN A 231 -16.26 -1.13 10.03
N HIS A 232 -17.25 -1.80 10.62
CA HIS A 232 -18.46 -2.21 9.91
C HIS A 232 -19.28 -1.00 9.46
N ALA A 233 -19.41 0.04 10.29
CA ALA A 233 -20.05 1.29 9.88
C ALA A 233 -19.28 1.97 8.75
N TRP A 234 -17.95 2.07 8.85
CA TRP A 234 -17.07 2.60 7.81
C TRP A 234 -17.08 1.75 6.55
N HIS A 235 -17.15 0.42 6.65
CA HIS A 235 -17.36 -0.48 5.53
C HIS A 235 -18.74 -0.29 4.91
N SER A 236 -19.81 -0.17 5.69
CA SER A 236 -21.15 0.08 5.17
C SER A 236 -21.26 1.46 4.51
N ILE A 237 -20.56 2.47 5.02
CA ILE A 237 -20.52 3.82 4.45
C ILE A 237 -19.65 3.84 3.18
N SER A 238 -18.46 3.23 3.22
CA SER A 238 -17.53 3.19 2.08
C SER A 238 -17.87 2.12 1.04
N ARG A 239 -18.68 1.10 1.35
CA ARG A 239 -18.99 -0.07 0.48
C ARG A 239 -20.49 -0.33 0.27
N GLY A 240 -21.37 0.24 1.09
CA GLY A 240 -22.82 0.15 0.93
C GLY A 240 -23.36 1.08 -0.17
N ALA A 241 -24.68 1.12 -0.33
CA ALA A 241 -25.37 1.92 -1.35
C ALA A 241 -24.88 3.39 -1.43
N PRO A 242 -24.62 4.10 -0.32
CA PRO A 242 -24.09 5.48 -0.37
C PRO A 242 -22.69 5.56 -0.98
N GLY A 243 -21.77 4.66 -0.62
CA GLY A 243 -20.42 4.62 -1.18
C GLY A 243 -20.38 4.14 -2.63
N LYS A 244 -21.30 3.25 -3.03
CA LYS A 244 -21.50 2.87 -4.45
C LYS A 244 -22.08 4.02 -5.27
N LEU A 245 -23.06 4.75 -4.73
CA LEU A 245 -23.65 5.94 -5.37
C LEU A 245 -22.64 7.07 -5.47
N GLY A 246 -21.87 7.36 -4.41
CA GLY A 246 -20.83 8.39 -4.42
C GLY A 246 -19.72 8.09 -5.43
N ARG A 247 -19.25 6.84 -5.51
CA ARG A 247 -18.30 6.43 -6.55
C ARG A 247 -18.90 6.45 -7.95
N SER A 248 -20.18 6.09 -8.10
CA SER A 248 -20.85 6.11 -9.42
C SER A 248 -21.15 7.53 -9.88
N ALA A 249 -21.49 8.45 -8.97
CA ALA A 249 -21.66 9.88 -9.24
C ALA A 249 -20.31 10.52 -9.60
N LEU A 250 -19.23 10.21 -8.87
CA LEU A 250 -17.88 10.66 -9.25
C LEU A 250 -17.42 10.09 -10.59
N LYS A 251 -17.78 8.84 -10.93
CA LYS A 251 -17.56 8.25 -12.26
C LYS A 251 -18.37 8.96 -13.35
N ALA A 252 -19.64 9.29 -13.10
CA ALA A 252 -20.50 10.00 -14.04
C ALA A 252 -20.00 11.43 -14.30
N VAL A 253 -19.60 12.15 -13.26
CA VAL A 253 -19.04 13.51 -13.36
C VAL A 253 -17.68 13.50 -14.10
N ARG A 254 -16.84 12.49 -13.88
CA ARG A 254 -15.60 12.32 -14.66
C ARG A 254 -15.84 11.91 -16.12
N GLY A 255 -16.83 11.06 -16.39
CA GLY A 255 -17.23 10.68 -17.74
C GLY A 255 -17.81 11.85 -18.53
N LEU A 256 -18.57 12.72 -17.88
CA LEU A 256 -19.13 13.94 -18.49
C LEU A 256 -18.06 15.01 -18.77
N ARG A 257 -17.02 15.13 -17.93
CA ARG A 257 -15.88 16.03 -18.20
C ARG A 257 -14.96 15.57 -19.33
N LEU A 258 -14.96 14.27 -19.67
CA LEU A 258 -14.23 13.71 -20.82
C LEU A 258 -15.12 13.62 -22.08
N GLY A 259 -16.38 14.03 -21.99
CA GLY A 259 -17.39 13.96 -23.04
C GLY A 259 -17.53 15.24 -23.87
N THR A 260 -16.61 16.20 -23.78
CA THR A 260 -16.58 17.29 -24.77
C THR A 260 -16.09 16.69 -26.09
N PRO A 261 -16.91 16.68 -27.15
CA PRO A 261 -16.54 16.03 -28.40
C PRO A 261 -15.34 16.77 -29.00
N ILE A 262 -14.19 16.10 -29.08
CA ILE A 262 -13.10 16.52 -29.96
C ILE A 262 -13.68 16.46 -31.38
N GLN A 263 -13.91 17.63 -31.97
CA GLN A 263 -14.27 17.76 -33.37
C GLN A 263 -13.29 16.94 -34.21
N ARG A 264 -13.82 15.96 -34.95
CA ARG A 264 -13.08 15.20 -35.96
C ARG A 264 -12.49 16.18 -36.97
N ARG A 265 -11.18 16.46 -36.88
CA ARG A 265 -10.43 17.01 -38.01
C ARG A 265 -10.20 15.89 -39.02
N GLN A 266 -10.39 16.25 -40.29
CA GLN A 266 -10.31 15.40 -41.47
C GLN A 266 -8.94 14.70 -41.61
N PRO A 267 -8.88 13.56 -42.33
CA PRO A 267 -7.62 12.89 -42.61
C PRO A 267 -6.79 13.74 -43.59
N VAL A 268 -5.62 14.21 -43.15
CA VAL A 268 -4.59 14.75 -44.04
C VAL A 268 -3.70 13.60 -44.49
N GLY A 269 -3.45 13.56 -45.80
CA GLY A 269 -3.04 12.38 -46.54
C GLY A 269 -1.60 11.89 -46.37
N GLY A 270 -1.44 10.62 -46.74
CA GLY A 270 -0.34 10.10 -47.56
C GLY A 270 1.09 10.30 -47.07
N PHE A 271 1.61 9.31 -46.35
CA PHE A 271 3.05 9.03 -46.33
C PHE A 271 3.48 8.50 -47.70
N ARG A 272 4.41 9.20 -48.36
CA ARG A 272 5.27 8.64 -49.41
C ARG A 272 6.63 8.34 -48.78
N GLU A 273 7.08 7.10 -48.93
CA GLU A 273 8.45 6.69 -48.67
C GLU A 273 9.33 7.03 -49.89
N SER A 274 10.51 7.60 -49.63
CA SER A 274 11.69 7.62 -50.50
C SER A 274 12.89 7.62 -49.55
N SER A 275 13.68 6.55 -49.50
CA SER A 275 14.87 6.31 -50.34
C SER A 275 15.88 7.45 -50.26
#